data_AF-A0AAV6KZK7-F1
#
_entry.id   AF-A0AAV6KZK7-F1
#
_cell.length_a   1.000
_cell.length_b   1.000
_cell.length_c   1.000
_cell.angle_alpha   90.00
_cell.angle_beta   90.00
_cell.angle_gamma   90.00
#
_symmetry.space_group_name_H-M   'P 1'
#
loop_
_entity.id
_entity.type
_entity.pdbx_description
1 polymer ?
#
loop_
_entity_poly.entity_id
_entity_poly.type
_entity_poly.pdbx_seq_one_letter_code
_entity_poly.pdbx_strand_id
1 'polypeptide(L)'
;MTSSTTKNRAFDFTILSLLLLGVLFIFIATPSGLKPLLSNPRPQCNCSTMYKMVVYQDELDEVLAETSTENKTVIIAVVNKAYVEGDKSMLDLFLDGFWIGDDTQGLVNHILIVATDPVSYNRCKFLRLHCYKLETEGVDFSGEQVFMSEDYVKMMWRRTLFLGDVLKRGYNFIFTDTDILWLRNPFFVMSPNETFDLQMACETYQGKESFKINNGFTIVRSNHKTISLYDIWYAKGKEYIEKNEHAGRFCAAHAKWFA
;
A
#
# COMPACT_ATOMS: atom_id res chain seq x y z
N MET A 1 -21.38 15.45 -78.20
CA MET A 1 -21.18 16.59 -77.29
C MET A 1 -20.38 16.12 -76.09
N THR A 2 -19.05 16.18 -76.20
CA THR A 2 -18.09 15.89 -75.14
C THR A 2 -17.52 17.21 -74.64
N SER A 3 -17.22 17.29 -73.33
CA SER A 3 -16.55 18.39 -72.61
C SER A 3 -17.48 19.24 -71.74
N SER A 4 -17.53 18.96 -70.43
CA SER A 4 -17.69 19.97 -69.36
C SER A 4 -17.65 19.42 -67.91
N THR A 5 -17.03 18.27 -67.60
CA THR A 5 -17.09 17.72 -66.21
C THR A 5 -15.75 17.44 -65.54
N THR A 6 -14.61 17.56 -66.23
CA THR A 6 -13.28 17.33 -65.64
C THR A 6 -12.56 18.59 -65.19
N LYS A 7 -12.96 19.79 -65.63
CA LYS A 7 -12.30 21.05 -65.24
C LYS A 7 -12.61 21.51 -63.81
N ASN A 8 -13.81 21.22 -63.29
CA ASN A 8 -14.22 21.71 -61.96
C ASN A 8 -13.61 20.90 -60.80
N ARG A 9 -13.43 19.59 -60.96
CA ARG A 9 -12.84 18.73 -59.90
C ARG A 9 -11.37 19.05 -59.63
N ALA A 10 -10.58 19.31 -60.67
CA ALA A 10 -9.17 19.67 -60.51
C ALA A 10 -9.00 21.02 -59.81
N PHE A 11 -9.89 21.98 -60.12
CA PHE A 11 -9.91 23.31 -59.49
C PHE A 11 -10.22 23.22 -57.99
N ASP A 12 -11.18 22.38 -57.60
CA ASP A 12 -11.54 22.14 -56.20
C ASP A 12 -10.38 21.52 -55.39
N PHE A 13 -9.66 20.54 -55.95
CA PHE A 13 -8.53 19.92 -55.25
C PHE A 13 -7.34 20.87 -55.10
N THR A 14 -7.10 21.74 -56.09
CA THR A 14 -6.03 22.76 -55.98
C THR A 14 -6.34 23.81 -54.92
N ILE A 15 -7.60 24.25 -54.79
CA ILE A 15 -8.01 25.21 -53.76
C ILE A 15 -7.92 24.57 -52.37
N LEU A 16 -8.37 23.32 -52.23
CA LEU A 16 -8.30 22.61 -50.96
C LEU A 16 -6.84 22.37 -50.52
N SER A 17 -5.96 22.05 -51.45
CA SER A 17 -4.52 21.87 -51.17
C SER A 17 -3.84 23.17 -50.76
N LEU A 18 -4.16 24.30 -51.41
CA LEU A 18 -3.63 25.62 -51.04
C LEU A 18 -4.16 26.08 -49.68
N LEU A 19 -5.42 25.79 -49.34
CA LEU A 19 -5.99 26.09 -48.02
C LEU A 19 -5.32 25.27 -46.91
N LEU A 20 -5.07 23.98 -47.14
CA LEU A 20 -4.38 23.12 -46.18
C LEU A 20 -2.92 23.57 -45.94
N LEU A 21 -2.20 23.94 -47.00
CA LEU A 21 -0.85 24.49 -46.89
C LEU A 21 -0.83 25.84 -46.16
N GLY A 22 -1.83 26.69 -46.40
CA GLY A 22 -2.00 27.97 -45.68
C GLY A 22 -2.27 27.78 -44.19
N VAL A 23 -3.13 26.84 -43.82
CA VAL A 23 -3.40 26.50 -42.41
C VAL A 23 -2.15 25.92 -41.74
N LEU A 24 -1.42 25.02 -42.42
CA LEU A 24 -0.18 24.46 -41.91
C LEU A 24 0.89 25.54 -41.70
N PHE A 25 0.99 26.51 -42.62
CA PHE A 25 1.89 27.66 -42.49
C PHE A 25 1.50 28.55 -41.30
N ILE A 26 0.22 28.73 -41.00
CA ILE A 26 -0.23 29.47 -39.80
C ILE A 26 0.18 28.73 -38.51
N PHE A 27 0.09 27.39 -38.48
CA PHE A 27 0.53 26.59 -37.32
C PHE A 27 2.05 26.61 -37.13
N ILE A 28 2.83 26.70 -38.22
CA ILE A 28 4.30 26.72 -38.16
C ILE A 28 4.84 28.14 -37.92
N ALA A 29 4.19 29.16 -38.48
CA ALA A 29 4.64 30.56 -38.41
C ALA A 29 4.11 31.33 -37.20
N THR A 30 3.24 30.73 -36.36
CA THR A 30 2.83 31.33 -35.09
C THR A 30 3.76 30.86 -33.95
N PRO A 31 4.59 31.74 -33.37
CA PRO A 31 5.28 31.42 -32.12
C PRO A 31 4.21 31.23 -31.06
N SER A 32 4.23 30.11 -30.35
CA SER A 32 3.32 29.80 -29.25
C SER A 32 3.43 30.87 -28.16
N GLY A 33 2.60 31.92 -28.23
CA GLY A 33 2.75 33.10 -27.38
C GLY A 33 1.66 34.14 -27.50
N LEU A 34 0.38 33.74 -27.56
CA LEU A 34 -0.74 34.65 -27.36
C LEU A 34 -1.27 34.49 -25.92
N LYS A 35 -0.87 35.41 -25.04
CA LYS A 35 -1.49 35.59 -23.72
C LYS A 35 -2.88 36.21 -23.90
N PRO A 36 -3.94 35.76 -23.21
CA PRO A 36 -5.23 36.43 -23.24
C PRO A 36 -5.10 37.81 -22.59
N LEU A 37 -5.45 38.84 -23.35
CA LEU A 37 -5.43 40.24 -22.94
C LEU A 37 -6.76 40.57 -22.27
N LEU A 38 -6.92 40.19 -21.00
CA LEU A 38 -7.99 40.64 -20.10
C LEU A 38 -7.52 40.51 -18.65
N SER A 39 -6.79 41.53 -18.17
CA SER A 39 -6.39 41.68 -16.77
C SER A 39 -7.51 42.40 -15.99
N ASN A 40 -8.21 41.68 -15.11
CA ASN A 40 -9.03 42.28 -14.06
C ASN A 40 -8.20 42.28 -12.76
N PRO A 41 -8.05 43.40 -12.03
CA PRO A 41 -7.19 43.42 -10.85
C PRO A 41 -7.88 42.70 -9.69
N ARG A 42 -7.41 41.50 -9.36
CA ARG A 42 -7.72 40.87 -8.06
C ARG A 42 -6.78 41.43 -6.99
N PRO A 43 -7.24 41.60 -5.74
CA PRO A 43 -6.38 42.07 -4.65
C PRO A 43 -5.24 41.08 -4.44
N GLN A 44 -4.01 41.58 -4.38
CA GLN A 44 -2.86 40.80 -3.94
C GLN A 44 -3.08 40.37 -2.49
N CYS A 45 -3.48 39.12 -2.28
CA CYS A 45 -3.10 38.39 -1.08
C CYS A 45 -1.69 37.85 -1.32
N ASN A 46 -0.69 38.55 -0.81
CA ASN A 46 0.63 37.98 -0.64
C ASN A 46 0.56 36.93 0.46
N CYS A 47 0.45 35.66 0.07
CA CYS A 47 0.97 34.57 0.90
C CYS A 47 1.42 33.43 -0.03
N SER A 48 2.65 33.53 -0.50
CA SER A 48 3.37 32.37 -1.02
C SER A 48 4.83 32.56 -0.66
N THR A 49 5.11 32.48 0.64
CA THR A 49 6.33 31.77 1.03
C THR A 49 6.12 30.36 0.49
N MET A 50 6.79 30.03 -0.62
CA MET A 50 7.02 28.63 -0.97
C MET A 50 7.87 28.09 0.17
N TYR A 51 7.20 27.66 1.24
CA TYR A 51 7.82 26.75 2.18
C TYR A 51 8.23 25.59 1.29
N LYS A 52 9.54 25.44 1.10
CA LYS A 52 10.12 24.13 0.81
C LYS A 52 9.54 23.27 1.92
N MET A 53 8.43 22.58 1.64
CA MET A 53 7.95 21.53 2.49
C MET A 53 9.02 20.47 2.30
N VAL A 54 10.07 20.59 3.11
CA VAL A 54 10.89 19.44 3.44
C VAL A 54 9.87 18.54 4.10
N VAL A 55 9.27 17.66 3.30
CA VAL A 55 8.64 16.47 3.83
C VAL A 55 9.78 15.84 4.60
N TYR A 56 9.74 15.98 5.92
CA TYR A 56 10.56 15.15 6.78
C TYR A 56 10.03 13.77 6.50
N GLN A 57 10.69 13.09 5.57
CA GLN A 57 10.43 11.70 5.32
C GLN A 57 10.86 11.01 6.61
N ASP A 58 9.86 10.58 7.39
CA ASP A 58 10.18 9.85 8.61
C ASP A 58 10.79 8.49 8.22
N GLU A 59 11.50 7.86 9.15
CA GLU A 59 12.20 6.58 8.91
C GLU A 59 11.29 5.54 8.24
N LEU A 60 9.98 5.57 8.54
CA LEU A 60 8.99 4.69 7.95
C LEU A 60 8.79 4.97 6.45
N ASP A 61 8.66 6.23 6.03
CA ASP A 61 8.54 6.55 4.60
C ASP A 61 9.79 6.17 3.80
N GLU A 62 10.98 6.29 4.39
CA GLU A 62 12.24 5.90 3.74
C GLU A 62 12.27 4.37 3.52
N VAL A 63 12.06 3.59 4.58
CA VAL A 63 12.10 2.13 4.46
C VAL A 63 10.95 1.58 3.60
N LEU A 64 9.76 2.18 3.64
CA LEU A 64 8.65 1.77 2.76
C LEU A 64 8.99 2.04 1.28
N ALA A 65 9.62 3.18 0.98
CA ALA A 65 10.04 3.50 -0.38
C ALA A 65 11.10 2.51 -0.89
N GLU A 66 12.07 2.16 -0.05
CA GLU A 66 13.11 1.17 -0.39
C GLU A 66 12.58 -0.25 -0.55
N THR A 67 11.56 -0.62 0.23
CA THR A 67 11.04 -2.00 0.27
C THR A 67 9.97 -2.23 -0.80
N SER A 68 9.20 -1.20 -1.17
CA SER A 68 8.02 -1.41 -2.01
C SER A 68 8.31 -1.82 -3.46
N THR A 69 7.38 -2.55 -4.04
CA THR A 69 7.33 -2.80 -5.49
C THR A 69 6.98 -1.52 -6.26
N GLU A 70 7.07 -1.55 -7.59
CA GLU A 70 6.66 -0.41 -8.46
C GLU A 70 5.21 0.05 -8.24
N ASN A 71 4.31 -0.85 -7.86
CA ASN A 71 2.92 -0.54 -7.53
C ASN A 71 2.69 -0.21 -6.05
N LYS A 72 3.76 0.18 -5.32
CA LYS A 72 3.74 0.52 -3.89
C LYS A 72 3.21 -0.59 -2.98
N THR A 73 3.52 -1.84 -3.28
CA THR A 73 3.14 -2.98 -2.44
C THR A 73 4.31 -3.42 -1.57
N VAL A 74 4.07 -3.66 -0.28
CA VAL A 74 5.06 -4.13 0.69
C VAL A 74 4.55 -5.40 1.36
N ILE A 75 5.40 -6.41 1.54
CA ILE A 75 5.11 -7.56 2.41
C ILE A 75 5.55 -7.18 3.81
N ILE A 76 4.68 -7.29 4.81
CA ILE A 76 4.94 -6.85 6.18
C ILE A 76 4.83 -8.05 7.10
N ALA A 77 5.89 -8.30 7.87
CA ALA A 77 5.88 -9.27 8.96
C ALA A 77 6.31 -8.59 10.26
N VAL A 78 5.57 -8.80 11.34
CA VAL A 78 5.89 -8.26 12.67
C VAL A 78 6.56 -9.35 13.50
N VAL A 79 7.69 -9.03 14.11
CA VAL A 79 8.46 -9.97 14.93
C VAL A 79 8.84 -9.36 16.26
N ASN A 80 8.96 -10.23 17.26
CA ASN A 80 9.61 -9.92 18.51
C ASN A 80 10.76 -10.92 18.77
N LYS A 81 11.47 -10.72 19.89
CA LYS A 81 12.60 -11.55 20.32
C LYS A 81 12.28 -13.06 20.29
N ALA A 82 11.09 -13.49 20.69
CA ALA A 82 10.73 -14.92 20.68
C ALA A 82 10.75 -15.55 19.27
N TYR A 83 10.50 -14.76 18.22
CA TYR A 83 10.50 -15.25 16.82
C TYR A 83 11.88 -15.23 16.16
N VAL A 84 12.89 -14.61 16.81
CA VAL A 84 14.24 -14.44 16.24
C VAL A 84 15.34 -15.16 17.03
N GLU A 85 15.01 -15.74 18.19
CA GLU A 85 15.92 -16.51 19.02
C GLU A 85 15.94 -18.01 18.64
N GLY A 86 17.01 -18.69 19.06
CA GLY A 86 17.26 -20.10 18.78
C GLY A 86 18.27 -20.33 17.64
N ASP A 87 18.72 -21.57 17.50
CA ASP A 87 19.69 -21.97 16.46
C ASP A 87 19.10 -21.82 15.05
N LYS A 88 17.81 -22.15 14.90
CA LYS A 88 17.01 -21.93 13.71
C LYS A 88 15.69 -21.28 14.14
N SER A 89 15.65 -19.96 14.11
CA SER A 89 14.50 -19.18 14.58
C SER A 89 13.30 -19.29 13.63
N MET A 90 12.12 -18.84 14.09
CA MET A 90 10.94 -18.79 13.23
C MET A 90 11.16 -17.86 12.03
N LEU A 91 11.84 -16.73 12.25
CA LEU A 91 12.22 -15.82 11.17
C LEU A 91 13.12 -16.52 10.14
N ASP A 92 14.05 -17.39 10.57
CA ASP A 92 14.91 -18.13 9.64
C ASP A 92 14.08 -19.12 8.80
N LEU A 93 13.12 -19.82 9.41
CA LEU A 93 12.21 -20.72 8.70
C LEU A 93 11.28 -19.99 7.72
N PHE A 94 10.78 -18.82 8.12
CA PHE A 94 9.98 -17.94 7.27
C PHE A 94 10.76 -17.54 6.01
N LEU A 95 12.01 -17.10 6.17
CA LEU A 95 12.88 -16.71 5.06
C LEU A 95 13.26 -17.91 4.17
N ASP A 96 13.55 -19.07 4.76
CA ASP A 96 13.78 -20.32 4.01
C ASP A 96 12.57 -20.69 3.14
N GLY A 97 11.34 -20.38 3.61
CA GLY A 97 10.12 -20.58 2.85
C GLY A 97 10.15 -19.91 1.47
N PHE A 98 10.60 -18.66 1.40
CA PHE A 98 10.73 -17.92 0.14
C PHE A 98 11.83 -18.47 -0.78
N TRP A 99 12.83 -19.16 -0.22
CA TRP A 99 13.87 -19.79 -1.03
C TRP A 99 13.38 -21.07 -1.71
N ILE A 100 12.48 -21.81 -1.04
CA ILE A 100 11.98 -23.11 -1.51
C ILE A 100 10.72 -22.96 -2.36
N GLY A 101 9.92 -21.91 -2.15
CA GLY A 101 8.67 -21.67 -2.86
C GLY A 101 8.85 -21.33 -4.34
N ASP A 102 7.85 -21.69 -5.15
CA ASP A 102 7.85 -21.45 -6.60
C ASP A 102 7.63 -19.97 -6.91
N ASP A 103 8.60 -19.36 -7.60
CA ASP A 103 8.63 -17.91 -7.92
C ASP A 103 8.59 -16.97 -6.69
N THR A 104 9.04 -17.42 -5.52
CA THR A 104 8.97 -16.62 -4.28
C THR A 104 10.29 -15.96 -3.85
N GLN A 105 11.42 -16.37 -4.42
CA GLN A 105 12.74 -15.91 -3.99
C GLN A 105 12.92 -14.38 -4.08
N GLY A 106 12.40 -13.76 -5.14
CA GLY A 106 12.49 -12.31 -5.34
C GLY A 106 11.66 -11.49 -4.34
N LEU A 107 10.68 -12.11 -3.68
CA LEU A 107 9.79 -11.43 -2.74
C LEU A 107 10.51 -10.95 -1.49
N VAL A 108 11.64 -11.57 -1.12
CA VAL A 108 12.44 -11.18 0.05
C VAL A 108 12.89 -9.72 -0.02
N ASN A 109 13.12 -9.18 -1.22
CA ASN A 109 13.45 -7.77 -1.44
C ASN A 109 12.29 -6.81 -1.14
N HIS A 110 11.09 -7.34 -0.96
CA HIS A 110 9.88 -6.59 -0.69
C HIS A 110 9.30 -6.87 0.69
N ILE A 111 10.08 -7.52 1.58
CA ILE A 111 9.68 -7.81 2.96
C ILE A 111 10.22 -6.72 3.88
N LEU A 112 9.30 -6.03 4.56
CA LEU A 112 9.56 -5.19 5.71
C LEU A 112 9.34 -5.99 6.99
N ILE A 113 10.43 -6.23 7.73
CA ILE A 113 10.38 -6.81 9.06
C ILE A 113 10.18 -5.68 10.08
N VAL A 114 9.05 -5.70 10.75
CA VAL A 114 8.68 -4.73 11.79
C VAL A 114 9.02 -5.34 13.14
N ALA A 115 10.06 -4.82 13.78
CA ALA A 115 10.58 -5.32 15.05
C ALA A 115 9.96 -4.55 16.22
N THR A 116 9.39 -5.26 17.20
CA THR A 116 8.80 -4.65 18.41
C THR A 116 9.78 -4.55 19.58
N ASP A 117 11.02 -4.98 19.41
CA ASP A 117 12.05 -4.92 20.45
C ASP A 117 13.47 -4.78 19.84
N PRO A 118 14.48 -4.38 20.63
CA PRO A 118 15.84 -4.19 20.13
C PRO A 118 16.53 -5.48 19.62
N VAL A 119 16.21 -6.65 20.17
CA VAL A 119 16.85 -7.92 19.77
C VAL A 119 16.39 -8.30 18.37
N SER A 120 15.08 -8.26 18.13
CA SER A 120 14.50 -8.53 16.80
C SER A 120 14.95 -7.50 15.75
N TYR A 121 15.03 -6.22 16.10
CA TYR A 121 15.54 -5.19 15.19
C TYR A 121 17.01 -5.46 14.79
N ASN A 122 17.86 -5.77 15.78
CA ASN A 122 19.28 -6.06 15.52
C ASN A 122 19.45 -7.34 14.69
N ARG A 123 18.65 -8.39 14.93
CA ARG A 123 18.65 -9.60 14.10
C ARG A 123 18.27 -9.28 12.65
N CYS A 124 17.21 -8.49 12.45
CA CYS A 124 16.80 -8.08 11.12
C CYS A 124 17.92 -7.33 10.37
N LYS A 125 18.59 -6.38 11.03
CA LYS A 125 19.72 -5.64 10.45
C LYS A 125 20.92 -6.55 10.17
N PHE A 126 21.20 -7.51 11.05
CA PHE A 126 22.26 -8.51 10.85
C PHE A 126 22.03 -9.35 9.60
N LEU A 127 20.77 -9.74 9.34
CA LEU A 127 20.34 -10.46 8.14
C LEU A 127 20.27 -9.57 6.88
N ARG A 128 20.53 -8.25 7.00
CA ARG A 128 20.47 -7.27 5.91
C ARG A 128 19.10 -7.18 5.22
N LEU A 129 18.04 -7.35 6.00
CA LEU A 129 16.66 -7.16 5.55
C LEU A 129 16.24 -5.69 5.66
N HIS A 130 15.08 -5.35 5.11
CA HIS A 130 14.42 -4.08 5.41
C HIS A 130 13.77 -4.15 6.78
N CYS A 131 14.15 -3.25 7.68
CA CYS A 131 13.80 -3.32 9.09
C CYS A 131 13.18 -2.00 9.53
N TYR A 132 12.09 -2.07 10.27
CA TYR A 132 11.51 -0.92 10.96
C TYR A 132 11.34 -1.23 12.44
N LYS A 133 11.79 -0.33 13.30
CA LYS A 133 11.59 -0.47 14.75
C LYS A 133 10.26 0.15 15.14
N LEU A 134 9.31 -0.68 15.54
CA LEU A 134 8.02 -0.21 16.02
C LEU A 134 8.14 0.25 17.48
N GLU A 135 8.07 1.56 17.71
CA GLU A 135 8.08 2.10 19.06
C GLU A 135 6.83 1.65 19.83
N THR A 136 7.03 1.19 21.06
CA THR A 136 5.98 0.72 21.95
C THR A 136 6.01 1.59 23.21
N GLU A 137 4.94 2.35 23.46
CA GLU A 137 4.88 3.25 24.61
C GLU A 137 4.83 2.43 25.91
N GLY A 138 5.98 2.26 26.56
CA GLY A 138 6.08 1.74 27.93
C GLY A 138 5.78 0.25 28.11
N VAL A 139 5.61 -0.53 27.04
CA VAL A 139 5.38 -1.98 27.10
C VAL A 139 6.50 -2.72 26.38
N ASP A 140 7.16 -3.62 27.11
CA ASP A 140 8.17 -4.52 26.57
C ASP A 140 7.51 -5.76 25.95
N PHE A 141 7.47 -5.82 24.62
CA PHE A 141 6.93 -6.96 23.87
C PHE A 141 7.98 -8.02 23.54
N SER A 142 9.15 -8.02 24.21
CA SER A 142 10.24 -8.96 23.94
C SER A 142 9.96 -10.41 24.37
N GLY A 143 8.91 -10.68 25.14
CA GLY A 143 8.51 -12.04 25.51
C GLY A 143 7.60 -12.71 24.47
N GLU A 144 7.48 -14.04 24.53
CA GLU A 144 6.36 -14.75 23.90
C GLU A 144 5.05 -14.18 24.47
N GLN A 145 4.16 -13.75 23.58
CA GLN A 145 2.88 -13.18 23.99
C GLN A 145 1.83 -14.28 24.03
N VAL A 146 1.46 -14.68 25.24
CA VAL A 146 0.40 -15.66 25.46
C VAL A 146 -0.88 -15.16 24.79
N PHE A 147 -1.45 -15.99 23.92
CA PHE A 147 -2.67 -15.68 23.18
C PHE A 147 -3.74 -15.09 24.12
N MET A 148 -4.29 -13.94 23.74
CA MET A 148 -5.32 -13.19 24.47
C MET A 148 -4.88 -12.52 25.79
N SER A 149 -3.59 -12.48 26.12
CA SER A 149 -3.09 -11.64 27.22
C SER A 149 -3.31 -10.14 26.94
N GLU A 150 -3.26 -9.32 28.00
CA GLU A 150 -3.38 -7.86 27.85
C GLU A 150 -2.30 -7.29 26.92
N ASP A 151 -1.07 -7.78 27.07
CA ASP A 151 0.07 -7.37 26.24
C ASP A 151 -0.09 -7.88 24.80
N TYR A 152 -0.58 -9.10 24.60
CA TYR A 152 -0.95 -9.59 23.27
C TYR A 152 -1.98 -8.67 22.60
N VAL A 153 -3.04 -8.28 23.33
CA VAL A 153 -4.08 -7.39 22.80
C VAL A 153 -3.52 -6.01 22.46
N LYS A 154 -2.70 -5.41 23.33
CA LYS A 154 -2.03 -4.12 23.06
C LYS A 154 -1.13 -4.21 21.83
N MET A 155 -0.36 -5.29 21.69
CA MET A 155 0.50 -5.54 20.53
C MET A 155 -0.33 -5.65 19.23
N MET A 156 -1.46 -6.37 19.26
CA MET A 156 -2.36 -6.49 18.10
C MET A 156 -2.93 -5.14 17.68
N TRP A 157 -3.32 -4.28 18.62
CA TRP A 157 -3.83 -2.94 18.29
C TRP A 157 -2.72 -2.01 17.81
N ARG A 158 -1.52 -2.11 18.37
CA ARG A 158 -0.35 -1.37 17.87
C ARG A 158 -0.01 -1.76 16.44
N ARG A 159 -0.10 -3.06 16.10
CA ARG A 159 -0.01 -3.56 14.72
C ARG A 159 -1.09 -2.96 13.83
N THR A 160 -2.36 -2.95 14.27
CA THR A 160 -3.46 -2.37 13.49
C THR A 160 -3.22 -0.88 13.21
N LEU A 161 -2.75 -0.11 14.20
CA LEU A 161 -2.40 1.30 14.01
C LEU A 161 -1.29 1.47 12.98
N PHE A 162 -0.19 0.72 13.12
CA PHE A 162 0.93 0.76 12.18
C PHE A 162 0.49 0.46 10.74
N LEU A 163 -0.31 -0.59 10.53
CA LEU A 163 -0.83 -0.93 9.21
C LEU A 163 -1.74 0.17 8.64
N GLY A 164 -2.53 0.84 9.49
CA GLY A 164 -3.30 2.02 9.11
C GLY A 164 -2.42 3.18 8.64
N ASP A 165 -1.28 3.41 9.29
CA ASP A 165 -0.32 4.45 8.89
C ASP A 165 0.35 4.14 7.55
N VAL A 166 0.67 2.86 7.28
CA VAL A 166 1.16 2.41 5.97
C VAL A 166 0.14 2.73 4.86
N LEU A 167 -1.16 2.48 5.11
CA LEU A 167 -2.22 2.82 4.14
C LEU A 167 -2.33 4.32 3.91
N LYS A 168 -2.25 5.15 4.97
CA LYS A 168 -2.30 6.62 4.87
C LYS A 168 -1.16 7.19 4.04
N ARG A 169 -0.01 6.52 4.00
CA ARG A 169 1.15 6.86 3.16
C ARG A 169 1.01 6.40 1.70
N GLY A 170 -0.08 5.71 1.37
CA GLY A 170 -0.38 5.29 0.01
C GLY A 170 0.25 3.96 -0.41
N TYR A 171 0.69 3.14 0.55
CA TYR A 171 1.24 1.81 0.27
C TYR A 171 0.18 0.74 0.44
N ASN A 172 0.12 -0.18 -0.53
CA ASN A 172 -0.57 -1.45 -0.38
C ASN A 172 0.29 -2.38 0.48
N PHE A 173 -0.33 -3.34 1.17
CA PHE A 173 0.45 -4.33 1.88
C PHE A 173 -0.12 -5.75 1.79
N ILE A 174 0.78 -6.72 1.93
CA ILE A 174 0.45 -8.08 2.32
C ILE A 174 1.01 -8.28 3.72
N PHE A 175 0.15 -8.43 4.72
CA PHE A 175 0.58 -8.79 6.06
C PHE A 175 0.65 -10.31 6.17
N THR A 176 1.71 -10.82 6.78
CA THR A 176 1.91 -12.24 7.05
C THR A 176 2.54 -12.43 8.44
N ASP A 177 2.01 -13.37 9.20
CA ASP A 177 2.70 -13.91 10.36
C ASP A 177 3.90 -14.75 9.89
N THR A 178 4.92 -14.86 10.74
CA THR A 178 6.17 -15.57 10.39
C THR A 178 6.03 -17.09 10.44
N ASP A 179 4.93 -17.61 10.98
CA ASP A 179 4.59 -19.04 10.98
C ASP A 179 3.84 -19.48 9.70
N ILE A 180 3.71 -18.59 8.71
CA ILE A 180 3.10 -18.88 7.40
C ILE A 180 4.18 -19.06 6.34
N LEU A 181 4.16 -20.21 5.65
CA LEU A 181 5.06 -20.52 4.55
C LEU A 181 4.49 -20.07 3.19
N TRP A 182 5.35 -19.44 2.39
CA TRP A 182 5.02 -18.93 1.07
C TRP A 182 5.50 -19.91 0.00
N LEU A 183 4.57 -20.67 -0.59
CA LEU A 183 4.90 -21.65 -1.63
C LEU A 183 4.74 -21.12 -3.06
N ARG A 184 4.11 -19.95 -3.22
CA ARG A 184 3.86 -19.28 -4.51
C ARG A 184 3.83 -17.77 -4.35
N ASN A 185 4.12 -17.06 -5.44
CA ASN A 185 4.03 -15.62 -5.54
C ASN A 185 2.57 -15.12 -5.57
N PRO A 186 2.09 -14.31 -4.61
CA PRO A 186 0.72 -13.80 -4.61
C PRO A 186 0.56 -12.43 -5.29
N PHE A 187 1.62 -11.81 -5.81
CA PHE A 187 1.53 -10.47 -6.40
C PHE A 187 0.63 -10.39 -7.63
N PHE A 188 0.32 -11.51 -8.29
CA PHE A 188 -0.71 -11.55 -9.34
C PHE A 188 -2.09 -11.11 -8.83
N VAL A 189 -2.42 -11.40 -7.57
CA VAL A 189 -3.67 -10.98 -6.90
C VAL A 189 -3.67 -9.46 -6.66
N MET A 190 -2.48 -8.85 -6.54
CA MET A 190 -2.32 -7.40 -6.45
C MET A 190 -2.30 -6.69 -7.81
N SER A 191 -2.61 -7.39 -8.91
CA SER A 191 -2.64 -6.77 -10.23
C SER A 191 -3.68 -5.63 -10.31
N PRO A 192 -3.48 -4.62 -11.18
CA PRO A 192 -4.43 -3.52 -11.36
C PRO A 192 -5.81 -3.94 -11.84
N ASN A 193 -5.93 -5.15 -12.41
CA ASN A 193 -7.18 -5.68 -12.95
C ASN A 193 -8.12 -6.26 -11.87
N GLU A 194 -7.60 -6.49 -10.68
CA GLU A 194 -8.34 -7.02 -9.55
C GLU A 194 -9.00 -5.88 -8.75
N THR A 195 -10.28 -6.03 -8.40
CA THR A 195 -11.11 -4.94 -7.85
C THR A 195 -11.33 -5.00 -6.34
N PHE A 196 -10.75 -5.98 -5.64
CA PHE A 196 -10.96 -6.12 -4.20
C PHE A 196 -10.19 -5.04 -3.42
N ASP A 197 -10.77 -4.57 -2.32
CA ASP A 197 -10.09 -3.62 -1.43
C ASP A 197 -9.28 -4.35 -0.33
N LEU A 198 -9.77 -5.52 0.11
CA LEU A 198 -9.25 -6.31 1.22
C LEU A 198 -9.50 -7.81 0.99
N GLN A 199 -8.52 -8.66 1.30
CA GLN A 199 -8.70 -10.10 1.50
C GLN A 199 -8.06 -10.54 2.81
N MET A 200 -8.70 -11.46 3.51
CA MET A 200 -8.20 -12.03 4.76
C MET A 200 -8.33 -13.56 4.73
N ALA A 201 -7.34 -14.24 5.30
CA ALA A 201 -7.42 -15.69 5.48
C ALA A 201 -8.60 -16.08 6.38
N CYS A 202 -9.10 -17.29 6.20
CA CYS A 202 -10.19 -17.84 6.99
C CYS A 202 -9.90 -19.30 7.35
N GLU A 203 -10.15 -19.69 8.61
CA GLU A 203 -9.86 -21.06 9.09
C GLU A 203 -10.84 -22.11 8.56
N THR A 204 -12.06 -21.70 8.23
CA THR A 204 -13.13 -22.62 7.82
C THR A 204 -13.83 -22.09 6.59
N TYR A 205 -13.85 -22.88 5.53
CA TYR A 205 -14.58 -22.60 4.29
C TYR A 205 -15.70 -23.64 4.10
N GLN A 206 -16.95 -23.25 4.37
CA GLN A 206 -18.13 -24.09 4.12
C GLN A 206 -18.85 -23.69 2.83
N GLY A 207 -18.09 -23.52 1.74
CA GLY A 207 -18.60 -23.27 0.39
C GLY A 207 -19.10 -21.86 0.11
N LYS A 208 -19.90 -21.23 0.99
CA LYS A 208 -20.44 -19.86 0.77
C LYS A 208 -20.11 -18.85 1.86
N GLU A 209 -19.86 -19.30 3.08
CA GLU A 209 -19.58 -18.41 4.21
C GLU A 209 -18.31 -18.87 4.94
N SER A 210 -17.46 -17.89 5.24
CA SER A 210 -16.28 -18.05 6.11
C SER A 210 -16.65 -17.60 7.52
N PHE A 211 -16.58 -18.52 8.49
CA PHE A 211 -17.06 -18.25 9.85
C PHE A 211 -15.97 -17.89 10.86
N LYS A 212 -14.70 -17.89 10.45
CA LYS A 212 -13.56 -17.57 11.32
C LYS A 212 -12.45 -16.90 10.53
N ILE A 213 -12.37 -15.58 10.65
CA ILE A 213 -11.31 -14.78 10.03
C ILE A 213 -10.01 -15.03 10.77
N ASN A 214 -8.96 -15.30 10.01
CA ASN A 214 -7.59 -15.35 10.46
C ASN A 214 -6.89 -14.07 9.94
N ASN A 215 -6.31 -13.31 10.85
CA ASN A 215 -5.62 -12.05 10.54
C ASN A 215 -4.11 -12.23 10.35
N GLY A 216 -3.61 -13.46 10.36
CA GLY A 216 -2.22 -13.80 10.13
C GLY A 216 -1.82 -13.71 8.66
N PHE A 217 -2.77 -13.69 7.73
CA PHE A 217 -2.50 -13.38 6.32
C PHE A 217 -3.58 -12.48 5.73
N THR A 218 -3.20 -11.28 5.31
CA THR A 218 -4.13 -10.30 4.75
C THR A 218 -3.51 -9.52 3.59
N ILE A 219 -4.32 -9.20 2.59
CA ILE A 219 -3.94 -8.43 1.41
C ILE A 219 -4.81 -7.18 1.37
N VAL A 220 -4.19 -6.00 1.40
CA VAL A 220 -4.92 -4.72 1.54
C VAL A 220 -4.41 -3.70 0.54
N ARG A 221 -5.33 -3.10 -0.23
CA ARG A 221 -5.02 -1.96 -1.09
C ARG A 221 -5.17 -0.64 -0.35
N SER A 222 -4.29 0.31 -0.57
CA SER A 222 -4.45 1.67 -0.03
C SER A 222 -5.50 2.43 -0.81
N ASN A 223 -6.60 2.79 -0.14
CA ASN A 223 -7.59 3.74 -0.63
C ASN A 223 -8.40 4.32 0.54
N HIS A 224 -9.29 5.27 0.25
CA HIS A 224 -10.09 5.94 1.28
C HIS A 224 -10.95 4.98 2.13
N LYS A 225 -11.42 3.86 1.56
CA LYS A 225 -12.24 2.89 2.30
C LYS A 225 -11.40 2.08 3.27
N THR A 226 -10.24 1.57 2.84
CA THR A 226 -9.37 0.75 3.69
C THR A 226 -8.69 1.59 4.77
N ILE A 227 -8.32 2.84 4.47
CA ILE A 227 -7.84 3.80 5.48
C ILE A 227 -8.93 4.01 6.54
N SER A 228 -10.17 4.32 6.11
CA SER A 228 -11.29 4.52 7.03
C SER A 228 -11.60 3.26 7.84
N LEU A 229 -11.50 2.08 7.23
CA LEU A 229 -11.69 0.80 7.92
C LEU A 229 -10.67 0.62 9.04
N TYR A 230 -9.39 0.83 8.77
CA TYR A 230 -8.33 0.69 9.78
C TYR A 230 -8.44 1.73 10.90
N ASP A 231 -8.83 2.97 10.59
CA ASP A 231 -9.09 4.01 11.59
C ASP A 231 -10.24 3.61 12.53
N ILE A 232 -11.36 3.13 11.97
CA ILE A 232 -12.51 2.66 12.77
C ILE A 232 -12.12 1.41 13.56
N TRP A 233 -11.38 0.48 12.95
CA TRP A 233 -10.99 -0.77 13.59
C TRP A 233 -10.10 -0.49 14.80
N TYR A 234 -9.08 0.35 14.65
CA TYR A 234 -8.21 0.75 15.76
C TYR A 234 -8.99 1.50 16.86
N ALA A 235 -9.84 2.46 16.50
CA ALA A 235 -10.66 3.21 17.46
C ALA A 235 -11.56 2.29 18.28
N LYS A 236 -12.22 1.32 17.62
CA LYS A 236 -13.04 0.31 18.29
C LYS A 236 -12.22 -0.56 19.22
N GLY A 237 -11.01 -0.94 18.81
CA GLY A 237 -10.09 -1.70 19.65
C GLY A 237 -9.72 -1.03 20.95
N LYS A 238 -9.48 0.29 20.90
CA LYS A 238 -9.22 1.09 22.09
C LYS A 238 -10.41 1.09 23.06
N GLU A 239 -11.64 1.26 22.55
CA GLU A 239 -12.87 1.17 23.36
C GLU A 239 -13.00 -0.21 24.06
N TYR A 240 -12.54 -1.29 23.44
CA TYR A 240 -12.57 -2.64 24.03
C TYR A 240 -11.56 -2.81 25.16
N ILE A 241 -10.32 -2.33 24.98
CA ILE A 241 -9.29 -2.36 26.03
C ILE A 241 -9.77 -1.58 27.26
N GLU A 242 -10.34 -0.39 27.05
CA GLU A 242 -10.85 0.46 28.13
C GLU A 242 -12.01 -0.18 28.91
N LYS A 243 -12.75 -1.13 28.29
CA LYS A 243 -13.86 -1.85 28.92
C LYS A 243 -13.48 -3.20 29.55
N ASN A 244 -12.22 -3.64 29.47
CA ASN A 244 -11.77 -4.97 29.91
C ASN A 244 -12.60 -6.14 29.31
N GLU A 245 -13.14 -5.96 28.11
CA GLU A 245 -13.91 -7.00 27.42
C GLU A 245 -12.96 -7.88 26.58
N HIS A 246 -13.08 -9.22 26.67
CA HIS A 246 -12.21 -10.14 25.91
C HIS A 246 -12.36 -9.96 24.39
N ALA A 247 -11.25 -9.67 23.71
CA ALA A 247 -11.14 -9.26 22.30
C ALA A 247 -11.66 -10.26 21.24
N GLY A 248 -12.02 -11.48 21.63
CA GLY A 248 -12.36 -12.58 20.72
C GLY A 248 -13.67 -12.40 19.94
N ARG A 249 -14.53 -11.44 20.30
CA ARG A 249 -15.86 -11.28 19.67
C ARG A 249 -15.90 -10.37 18.44
N PHE A 250 -14.87 -9.56 18.18
CA PHE A 250 -14.95 -8.56 17.09
C PHE A 250 -14.58 -9.12 15.71
N CYS A 251 -13.67 -10.09 15.61
CA CYS A 251 -13.28 -10.67 14.32
C CYS A 251 -14.45 -11.37 13.59
N ALA A 252 -15.45 -11.87 14.32
CA ALA A 252 -16.61 -12.55 13.72
C ALA A 252 -17.80 -11.62 13.42
N ALA A 253 -17.93 -10.49 14.12
CA ALA A 253 -19.18 -9.72 14.11
C ALA A 253 -19.26 -8.67 12.98
N HIS A 254 -18.13 -8.11 12.51
CA HIS A 254 -18.15 -6.94 11.63
C HIS A 254 -17.74 -7.16 10.17
N ALA A 255 -17.25 -8.34 9.79
CA ALA A 255 -17.14 -8.69 8.37
C ALA A 255 -18.51 -8.78 7.66
N LYS A 256 -19.60 -8.93 8.42
CA LYS A 256 -20.98 -8.91 7.90
C LYS A 256 -21.47 -7.53 7.43
N TRP A 257 -20.77 -6.43 7.75
CA TRP A 257 -21.19 -5.08 7.37
C TRP A 257 -20.53 -4.57 6.08
N PHE A 258 -19.58 -5.32 5.52
CA PHE A 258 -18.80 -4.92 4.34
C PHE A 258 -18.97 -5.87 3.14
N ALA A 259 -19.98 -6.75 3.15
CA ALA A 259 -20.40 -7.55 2.01
C ALA A 259 -21.74 -7.04 1.44
#